data_AF-A0A9W6VRG0-F1
#
_entry.id   AF-A0A9W6VRG0-F1
#
_cell.length_a   1.000
_cell.length_b   1.000
_cell.length_c   1.000
_cell.angle_alpha   90.00
_cell.angle_beta   90.00
_cell.angle_gamma   90.00
#
_symmetry.space_group_name_H-M   'P 1'
#
loop_
_entity.id
_entity.type
_entity.pdbx_description
1 polymer ?
#
loop_
_entity_poly.entity_id
_entity_poly.type
_entity_poly.pdbx_seq_one_letter_code
_entity_poly.pdbx_strand_id
1 'polypeptide(L)'
;MNIARMLVRLYPAAFRSRWGPALEGEIGTGGWKAWPNVLAGIADMWLHPVVWPAESCTQRYRRAATMAVAVSAVCWFITHAVMELHAPLPVKTAGSWPMSVCSLLMLLGLALVAPRPRMTLNAVIAVVRCAAARFAVPVALGAGVVVCVDTGAYTAAPTLLRPVLLACWWTALALAAIQSCRIVAAFGQAVVVPPRPGRLKLGLWVLAAAVTAPGPILLHASTTNGHLDLLSAASGAGLLVLVPAFAGTLYDIRHLSPAD
;
A
#
# COMPACT_ATOMS: atom_id res chain seq x y z
N MET A 1 -22.90 10.76 -20.55
CA MET A 1 -21.88 11.05 -19.53
C MET A 1 -20.54 11.20 -20.26
N ASN A 2 -19.85 12.35 -20.15
CA ASN A 2 -18.63 12.61 -20.93
C ASN A 2 -17.46 11.77 -20.38
N ILE A 3 -16.82 10.96 -21.23
CA ILE A 3 -15.69 10.07 -20.86
C ILE A 3 -14.52 10.89 -20.31
N ALA A 4 -14.27 12.10 -20.84
CA ALA A 4 -13.23 12.98 -20.31
C ALA A 4 -13.47 13.32 -18.83
N ARG A 5 -14.70 13.66 -18.46
CA ARG A 5 -15.09 13.91 -17.06
C ARG A 5 -14.96 12.66 -16.20
N MET A 6 -15.24 11.48 -16.75
CA MET A 6 -15.04 10.21 -16.04
C MET A 6 -13.55 9.96 -15.76
N LEU A 7 -12.68 10.15 -16.75
CA LEU A 7 -11.24 10.01 -16.60
C LEU A 7 -10.67 11.04 -15.61
N VAL A 8 -11.10 12.31 -15.70
CA VAL A 8 -10.69 13.34 -14.75
C VAL A 8 -11.09 12.96 -13.32
N ARG A 9 -12.25 12.33 -13.09
CA ARG A 9 -12.67 11.85 -11.76
C ARG A 9 -11.74 10.83 -11.13
N LEU A 10 -10.93 10.11 -11.92
CA LEU A 10 -9.94 9.17 -11.43
C LEU A 10 -8.69 9.85 -10.86
N TYR A 11 -8.45 11.14 -11.16
CA TYR A 11 -7.36 11.88 -10.55
C TYR A 11 -7.62 12.13 -9.05
N PRO A 12 -6.54 12.27 -8.25
CA PRO A 12 -6.62 12.68 -6.86
C PRO A 12 -7.41 13.98 -6.68
N ALA A 13 -8.20 14.08 -5.61
CA ALA A 13 -9.11 15.21 -5.40
C ALA A 13 -8.41 16.59 -5.44
N ALA A 14 -7.22 16.70 -4.83
CA ALA A 14 -6.42 17.93 -4.84
C ALA A 14 -5.94 18.32 -6.25
N PHE A 15 -5.68 17.32 -7.11
CA PHE A 15 -5.30 17.52 -8.50
C PHE A 15 -6.52 17.97 -9.32
N ARG A 16 -7.66 17.30 -9.14
CA ARG A 16 -8.93 17.63 -9.79
C ARG A 16 -9.41 19.03 -9.48
N SER A 17 -9.32 19.46 -8.22
CA SER A 17 -9.79 20.80 -7.82
C SER A 17 -8.98 21.92 -8.47
N ARG A 18 -7.68 21.70 -8.71
CA ARG A 18 -6.79 22.72 -9.26
C ARG A 18 -6.70 22.68 -10.79
N TRP A 19 -6.67 21.50 -11.39
CA TRP A 19 -6.37 21.31 -12.82
C TRP A 19 -7.46 20.55 -13.58
N GLY A 20 -8.50 20.06 -12.91
CA GLY A 20 -9.58 19.27 -13.52
C GLY A 20 -10.23 19.94 -14.75
N PRO A 21 -10.63 21.22 -14.70
CA PRO A 21 -11.25 21.88 -15.85
C PRO A 21 -10.34 21.94 -17.09
N ALA A 22 -9.03 22.17 -16.91
CA ALA A 22 -8.07 22.18 -18.02
C ALA A 22 -7.86 20.77 -18.61
N LEU A 23 -7.73 19.76 -17.74
CA LEU A 23 -7.59 18.36 -18.15
C LEU A 23 -8.82 17.84 -18.89
N GLU A 24 -10.03 18.25 -18.50
CA GLU A 24 -11.26 17.87 -19.22
C GLU A 24 -11.21 18.37 -20.68
N GLY A 25 -10.67 19.57 -20.90
CA GLY A 25 -10.46 20.14 -22.23
C GLY A 25 -9.43 19.36 -23.04
N GLU A 26 -8.24 19.14 -22.48
CA GLU A 26 -7.15 18.40 -23.15
C GLU A 26 -7.56 16.97 -23.52
N ILE A 27 -8.17 16.23 -22.58
CA ILE A 27 -8.66 14.86 -22.83
C ILE A 27 -9.78 14.86 -23.86
N GLY A 28 -10.66 15.87 -23.83
CA GLY A 28 -11.71 16.05 -24.83
C GLY A 28 -11.15 16.23 -26.25
N THR A 29 -10.04 16.98 -26.39
CA THR A 29 -9.39 17.21 -27.69
C THR A 29 -8.53 16.03 -28.18
N GLY A 30 -7.91 15.26 -27.27
CA GLY A 30 -7.02 14.15 -27.62
C GLY A 30 -7.73 12.87 -28.08
N GLY A 31 -9.04 12.75 -27.83
CA GLY A 31 -9.84 11.58 -28.20
C GLY A 31 -9.36 10.27 -27.55
N TRP A 32 -9.82 9.13 -28.09
CA TRP A 32 -9.56 7.81 -27.51
C TRP A 32 -8.09 7.37 -27.58
N LYS A 33 -7.32 7.86 -28.56
CA LYS A 33 -5.90 7.54 -28.74
C LYS A 33 -5.03 8.05 -27.58
N ALA A 34 -5.46 9.11 -26.90
CA ALA A 34 -4.76 9.66 -25.74
C ALA A 34 -5.04 8.89 -24.43
N TRP A 35 -6.04 8.00 -24.39
CA TRP A 35 -6.47 7.35 -23.14
C TRP A 35 -5.38 6.53 -22.45
N PRO A 36 -4.53 5.74 -23.14
CA PRO A 36 -3.45 5.02 -22.46
C PRO A 36 -2.49 5.96 -21.72
N ASN A 37 -2.13 7.09 -22.35
CA ASN A 37 -1.28 8.11 -21.73
C ASN A 37 -1.98 8.80 -20.56
N VAL A 38 -3.28 9.08 -20.67
CA VAL A 38 -4.08 9.64 -19.57
C VAL A 38 -4.15 8.68 -18.39
N LEU A 39 -4.40 7.39 -18.64
CA LEU A 39 -4.43 6.36 -17.60
C LEU A 39 -3.06 6.17 -16.95
N ALA A 40 -1.97 6.19 -17.73
CA ALA A 40 -0.62 6.19 -17.21
C ALA A 40 -0.35 7.42 -16.34
N GLY A 41 -0.78 8.61 -16.77
CA GLY A 41 -0.69 9.85 -15.99
C GLY A 41 -1.51 9.82 -14.70
N ILE A 42 -2.71 9.22 -14.72
CA ILE A 42 -3.52 9.01 -13.51
C ILE A 42 -2.77 8.11 -12.53
N ALA A 43 -2.26 6.97 -13.01
CA ALA A 43 -1.51 6.03 -12.17
C ALA A 43 -0.25 6.69 -11.59
N ASP A 44 0.51 7.41 -12.42
CA ASP A 44 1.71 8.14 -12.01
C ASP A 44 1.40 9.18 -10.92
N MET A 45 0.31 9.94 -11.08
CA MET A 45 -0.12 10.87 -10.03
C MET A 45 -0.48 10.16 -8.73
N TRP A 46 -1.10 8.97 -8.77
CA TRP A 46 -1.37 8.20 -7.56
C TRP A 46 -0.10 7.67 -6.88
N LEU A 47 0.96 7.39 -7.64
CA LEU A 47 2.25 6.93 -7.12
C LEU A 47 3.14 8.07 -6.60
N HIS A 48 2.92 9.31 -7.06
CA HIS A 48 3.67 10.50 -6.65
C HIS A 48 2.79 11.51 -5.89
N PRO A 49 2.25 11.17 -4.71
CA PRO A 49 1.34 12.07 -4.01
C PRO A 49 2.03 13.30 -3.40
N VAL A 50 3.36 13.34 -3.43
CA VAL A 50 4.18 14.48 -2.98
C VAL A 50 4.03 15.67 -3.93
N VAL A 51 3.85 15.44 -5.23
CA VAL A 51 3.73 16.53 -6.22
C VAL A 51 2.36 17.18 -6.24
N TRP A 52 1.35 16.54 -5.63
CA TRP A 52 -0.01 17.07 -5.58
C TRP A 52 -0.06 18.47 -4.92
N PRO A 53 -1.03 19.32 -5.29
CA PRO A 53 -1.21 20.64 -4.69
C PRO A 53 -1.34 20.52 -3.18
N ALA A 54 -0.49 21.23 -2.44
CA ALA A 54 -0.43 21.18 -0.98
C ALA A 54 -0.19 22.59 -0.43
N GLU A 55 -0.77 22.86 0.73
CA GLU A 55 -0.65 24.13 1.45
C GLU A 55 0.60 24.17 2.33
N SER A 56 1.27 23.03 2.55
CA SER A 56 2.49 22.97 3.36
C SER A 56 3.34 21.73 3.06
N CYS A 57 4.65 21.82 3.35
CA CYS A 57 5.58 20.67 3.31
C CYS A 57 5.11 19.51 4.21
N THR A 58 4.55 19.83 5.37
CA THR A 58 3.97 18.86 6.31
C THR A 58 2.83 18.04 5.71
N GLN A 59 2.00 18.65 4.84
CA GLN A 59 0.96 17.93 4.12
C GLN A 59 1.55 16.98 3.07
N ARG A 60 2.61 17.40 2.37
CA ARG A 60 3.32 16.55 1.39
C ARG A 60 3.99 15.34 2.05
N TYR A 61 4.62 15.51 3.22
CA TYR A 61 5.20 14.38 3.97
C TYR A 61 4.16 13.37 4.45
N ARG A 62 2.97 13.82 4.86
CA ARG A 62 1.86 12.92 5.22
C ARG A 62 1.34 12.14 4.01
N ARG A 63 1.30 12.76 2.83
CA ARG A 63 0.95 12.11 1.57
C ARG A 63 1.97 11.04 1.17
N ALA A 64 3.27 11.37 1.22
CA ALA A 64 4.34 10.39 1.04
C ALA A 64 4.19 9.20 2.01
N ALA A 65 3.91 9.49 3.29
CA ALA A 65 3.73 8.44 4.28
C ALA A 65 2.53 7.54 3.99
N THR A 66 1.43 8.12 3.53
CA THR A 66 0.22 7.35 3.17
C THR A 66 0.47 6.45 1.96
N MET A 67 1.16 6.96 0.91
CA MET A 67 1.53 6.12 -0.23
C MET A 67 2.49 5.01 0.17
N ALA A 68 3.50 5.30 0.98
CA ALA A 68 4.45 4.29 1.43
C ALA A 68 3.72 3.13 2.15
N VAL A 69 2.75 3.45 3.02
CA VAL A 69 1.91 2.43 3.68
C VAL A 69 1.09 1.66 2.66
N ALA A 70 0.46 2.34 1.70
CA ALA A 70 -0.38 1.69 0.69
C ALA A 70 0.42 0.76 -0.22
N VAL A 71 1.54 1.23 -0.79
CA VAL A 71 2.39 0.45 -1.69
C VAL A 71 3.02 -0.71 -0.95
N SER A 72 3.52 -0.52 0.28
CA SER A 72 4.03 -1.63 1.09
C SER A 72 2.97 -2.67 1.41
N ALA A 73 1.73 -2.25 1.73
CA ALA A 73 0.64 -3.19 1.97
C ALA A 73 0.27 -3.99 0.71
N VAL A 74 0.24 -3.35 -0.46
CA VAL A 74 0.02 -4.04 -1.75
C VAL A 74 1.13 -5.04 -2.02
N CYS A 75 2.38 -4.65 -1.84
CA CYS A 75 3.53 -5.53 -2.06
C CYS A 75 3.49 -6.73 -1.12
N TRP A 76 3.24 -6.49 0.17
CA TRP A 76 3.06 -7.53 1.17
C TRP A 76 1.93 -8.50 0.79
N PHE A 77 0.78 -7.97 0.36
CA PHE A 77 -0.37 -8.77 -0.04
C PHE A 77 -0.06 -9.65 -1.25
N ILE A 78 0.56 -9.10 -2.30
CA ILE A 78 0.96 -9.86 -3.49
C ILE A 78 1.93 -10.97 -3.11
N THR A 79 2.96 -10.63 -2.32
CA THR A 79 3.96 -11.61 -1.87
C THR A 79 3.32 -12.76 -1.09
N HIS A 80 2.48 -12.45 -0.10
CA HIS A 80 1.81 -13.50 0.69
C HIS A 80 0.78 -14.28 -0.12
N ALA A 81 0.03 -13.65 -1.02
CA ALA A 81 -0.93 -14.34 -1.88
C ALA A 81 -0.24 -15.36 -2.77
N VAL A 82 0.89 -15.01 -3.39
CA VAL A 82 1.67 -15.95 -4.20
C VAL A 82 2.21 -17.11 -3.36
N MET A 83 2.70 -16.85 -2.15
CA MET A 83 3.20 -17.91 -1.26
C MET A 83 2.10 -18.90 -0.85
N GLU A 84 0.86 -18.43 -0.67
CA GLU A 84 -0.28 -19.27 -0.29
C GLU A 84 -0.91 -20.00 -1.49
N LEU A 85 -0.89 -19.40 -2.69
CA LEU A 85 -1.44 -19.99 -3.91
C LEU A 85 -0.49 -21.01 -4.56
N HIS A 86 0.82 -20.88 -4.33
CA HIS A 86 1.86 -21.69 -4.97
C HIS A 86 2.64 -22.54 -3.96
N ALA A 87 2.05 -23.68 -3.60
CA ALA A 87 2.74 -24.78 -2.93
C ALA A 87 3.65 -25.61 -3.89
N PRO A 88 4.63 -25.00 -4.60
CA PRO A 88 5.90 -25.68 -4.83
C PRO A 88 7.10 -24.80 -4.43
N LEU A 89 6.92 -23.82 -3.56
CA LEU A 89 8.01 -23.40 -2.69
C LEU A 89 8.17 -24.51 -1.64
N PRO A 90 9.32 -25.20 -1.53
CA PRO A 90 9.50 -26.17 -0.45
C PRO A 90 9.09 -25.51 0.85
N VAL A 91 8.37 -26.20 1.75
CA VAL A 91 7.87 -25.65 3.03
C VAL A 91 8.95 -24.85 3.80
N LYS A 92 10.23 -25.10 3.53
CA LYS A 92 11.40 -24.34 3.96
C LYS A 92 11.51 -22.89 3.45
N THR A 93 11.06 -22.52 2.25
CA THR A 93 11.18 -21.16 1.69
C THR A 93 10.05 -20.23 2.13
N ALA A 94 8.83 -20.72 2.30
CA ALA A 94 7.72 -19.92 2.81
C ALA A 94 7.90 -19.51 4.28
N GLY A 95 8.50 -20.38 5.09
CA GLY A 95 8.98 -20.09 6.45
C GLY A 95 10.45 -19.67 6.52
N SER A 96 11.07 -19.29 5.40
CA SER A 96 12.51 -18.98 5.40
C SER A 96 12.81 -17.66 6.10
N TRP A 97 13.96 -17.64 6.77
CA TRP A 97 14.53 -16.45 7.40
C TRP A 97 14.48 -15.18 6.50
N PRO A 98 14.80 -15.24 5.19
CA PRO A 98 14.70 -14.08 4.29
C PRO A 98 13.33 -13.41 4.24
N MET A 99 12.23 -14.18 4.19
CA MET A 99 10.87 -13.60 4.14
C MET A 99 10.47 -12.97 5.47
N SER A 100 10.90 -13.58 6.57
CA SER A 100 10.73 -13.01 7.91
C SER A 100 11.51 -11.70 8.06
N VAL A 101 12.74 -11.64 7.56
CA VAL A 101 13.56 -10.42 7.55
C VAL A 101 12.90 -9.33 6.68
N CYS A 102 12.38 -9.67 5.50
CA CYS A 102 11.67 -8.70 4.65
C CYS A 102 10.43 -8.14 5.37
N SER A 103 9.67 -8.98 6.07
CA SER A 103 8.52 -8.56 6.86
C SER A 103 8.92 -7.65 8.03
N LEU A 104 9.98 -7.99 8.75
CA LEU A 104 10.52 -7.15 9.84
C LEU A 104 11.03 -5.81 9.33
N LEU A 105 11.74 -5.79 8.20
CA LEU A 105 12.17 -4.55 7.54
C LEU A 105 10.96 -3.73 7.09
N MET A 106 9.91 -4.37 6.57
CA MET A 106 8.69 -3.68 6.20
C MET A 106 8.01 -3.04 7.41
N LEU A 107 7.89 -3.77 8.53
CA LEU A 107 7.36 -3.23 9.79
C LEU A 107 8.21 -2.07 10.31
N LEU A 108 9.54 -2.19 10.27
CA LEU A 108 10.47 -1.12 10.66
C LEU A 108 10.28 0.11 9.76
N GLY A 109 10.21 -0.08 8.45
CA GLY A 109 9.98 0.99 7.48
C GLY A 109 8.63 1.69 7.70
N LEU A 110 7.55 0.93 7.90
CA LEU A 110 6.23 1.46 8.25
C LEU A 110 6.27 2.26 9.55
N ALA A 111 6.94 1.74 10.58
CA ALA A 111 7.12 2.42 11.86
C ALA A 111 7.94 3.71 11.71
N LEU A 112 8.93 3.76 10.81
CA LEU A 112 9.71 4.96 10.52
C LEU A 112 8.87 6.00 9.78
N VAL A 113 8.07 5.58 8.80
CA VAL A 113 7.25 6.48 7.99
C VAL A 113 5.99 6.97 8.72
N ALA A 114 5.48 6.20 9.68
CA ALA A 114 4.26 6.53 10.40
C ALA A 114 4.37 7.87 11.17
N PRO A 115 3.35 8.75 11.06
CA PRO A 115 3.26 9.95 11.87
C PRO A 115 3.17 9.57 13.36
N ARG A 116 3.90 10.27 14.21
CA ARG A 116 3.89 9.98 15.65
C ARG A 116 2.77 10.77 16.33
N PRO A 117 1.99 10.15 17.25
CA PRO A 117 1.11 10.93 18.11
C PRO A 117 1.95 11.97 18.86
N ARG A 118 1.41 13.16 19.06
CA ARG A 118 1.98 14.07 20.08
C ARG A 118 1.93 13.33 21.42
N MET A 119 2.96 13.48 22.25
CA MET A 119 3.00 12.85 23.58
C MET A 119 2.12 13.60 24.60
N THR A 120 0.91 13.94 24.17
CA THR A 120 -0.15 14.45 25.04
C THR A 120 -1.18 13.33 25.20
N LEU A 121 -1.70 13.16 26.41
CA LEU A 121 -2.66 12.09 26.72
C LEU A 121 -3.87 12.12 25.76
N ASN A 122 -4.41 13.32 25.49
CA ASN A 122 -5.53 13.50 24.58
C ASN A 122 -5.24 13.07 23.14
N ALA A 123 -4.03 13.35 22.63
CA ALA A 123 -3.64 12.93 21.29
C ALA A 123 -3.47 11.41 21.21
N VAL A 124 -2.87 10.80 22.22
CA VAL A 124 -2.74 9.34 22.31
C VAL A 124 -4.12 8.68 22.38
N ILE A 125 -5.02 9.15 23.25
CA ILE A 125 -6.38 8.63 23.36
C ILE A 125 -7.13 8.78 22.02
N ALA A 126 -7.03 9.93 21.34
CA ALA A 126 -7.67 10.14 20.06
C ALA A 126 -7.15 9.17 18.99
N VAL A 127 -5.84 8.94 18.94
CA VAL A 127 -5.22 7.98 18.01
C VAL A 127 -5.67 6.57 18.31
N VAL A 128 -5.60 6.14 19.57
CA VAL A 128 -5.99 4.79 20.00
C VAL A 128 -7.48 4.54 19.75
N ARG A 129 -8.36 5.48 20.10
CA ARG A 129 -9.81 5.34 19.87
C ARG A 129 -10.15 5.26 18.38
N CYS A 130 -9.52 6.08 17.56
CA CYS A 130 -9.70 6.05 16.10
C CYS A 130 -9.19 4.73 15.51
N ALA A 131 -8.01 4.26 15.96
CA ALA A 131 -7.45 2.98 15.54
C ALA A 131 -8.37 1.83 15.95
N ALA A 132 -8.80 1.78 17.22
CA ALA A 132 -9.71 0.76 17.73
C ALA A 132 -11.02 0.73 16.91
N ALA A 133 -11.64 1.89 16.68
CA ALA A 133 -12.88 1.96 15.91
C ALA A 133 -12.70 1.49 14.46
N ARG A 134 -11.58 1.82 13.82
CA ARG A 134 -11.33 1.45 12.41
C ARG A 134 -10.85 0.03 12.23
N PHE A 135 -10.13 -0.52 13.20
CA PHE A 135 -9.66 -1.90 13.17
C PHE A 135 -10.65 -2.90 13.77
N ALA A 136 -11.72 -2.46 14.43
CA ALA A 136 -12.72 -3.36 15.01
C ALA A 136 -13.24 -4.40 14.00
N VAL A 137 -13.67 -3.96 12.82
CA VAL A 137 -14.19 -4.85 11.76
C VAL A 137 -13.14 -5.83 11.24
N PRO A 138 -11.95 -5.40 10.75
CA PRO A 138 -10.96 -6.34 10.25
C PRO A 138 -10.43 -7.28 11.36
N VAL A 139 -10.29 -6.80 12.60
CA VAL A 139 -9.88 -7.64 13.74
C VAL A 139 -10.95 -8.68 14.04
N ALA A 140 -12.23 -8.30 14.10
CA ALA A 140 -13.32 -9.25 14.35
C ALA A 140 -13.42 -10.32 13.24
N LEU A 141 -13.30 -9.92 11.97
CA LEU A 141 -13.30 -10.86 10.84
C LEU A 141 -12.10 -11.83 10.92
N GLY A 142 -10.88 -11.31 11.13
CA GLY A 142 -9.68 -12.12 11.24
C GLY A 142 -9.72 -13.06 12.45
N ALA A 143 -10.11 -12.56 13.62
CA ALA A 143 -10.26 -13.35 14.84
C ALA A 143 -11.33 -14.45 14.67
N GLY A 144 -12.45 -14.15 14.01
CA GLY A 144 -13.48 -15.14 13.69
C GLY A 144 -12.94 -16.28 12.81
N VAL A 145 -12.11 -15.96 11.81
CA VAL A 145 -11.45 -16.99 10.99
C VAL A 145 -10.52 -17.85 11.84
N VAL A 146 -9.66 -17.23 12.66
CA VAL A 146 -8.72 -17.95 13.53
C VAL A 146 -9.45 -18.88 14.49
N VAL A 147 -10.49 -18.40 15.17
CA VAL A 147 -11.30 -19.22 16.10
C VAL A 147 -11.98 -20.38 15.37
N CYS A 148 -12.53 -20.15 14.17
CA CYS A 148 -13.19 -21.20 13.38
C CYS A 148 -12.22 -22.31 12.93
N VAL A 149 -10.98 -21.93 12.60
CA VAL A 149 -9.92 -22.87 12.23
C VAL A 149 -9.41 -23.63 13.46
N ASP A 150 -9.11 -22.92 14.55
CA ASP A 150 -8.56 -23.49 15.79
C ASP A 150 -9.52 -24.47 16.48
N THR A 151 -10.81 -24.13 16.52
CA THR A 151 -11.85 -25.02 17.06
C THR A 151 -12.22 -26.19 16.13
N GLY A 152 -11.66 -26.24 14.92
CA GLY A 152 -11.98 -27.26 13.94
C GLY A 152 -13.39 -27.15 13.35
N ALA A 153 -14.14 -26.07 13.63
CA ALA A 153 -15.52 -25.89 13.17
C ALA A 153 -15.66 -25.97 11.63
N TYR A 154 -14.61 -25.60 10.89
CA TYR A 154 -14.59 -25.71 9.43
C TYR A 154 -14.64 -27.15 8.90
N THR A 155 -14.32 -28.15 9.72
CA THR A 155 -14.31 -29.57 9.34
C THR A 155 -15.73 -30.13 9.12
N ALA A 156 -16.75 -29.47 9.66
CA ALA A 156 -18.16 -29.86 9.49
C ALA A 156 -18.66 -29.66 8.05
N ALA A 157 -18.13 -28.68 7.32
CA ALA A 157 -18.51 -28.38 5.93
C ALA A 157 -17.33 -27.77 5.14
N PRO A 158 -16.26 -28.55 4.87
CA PRO A 158 -14.99 -28.02 4.39
C PRO A 158 -15.07 -27.40 2.99
N THR A 159 -15.93 -27.90 2.10
CA THR A 159 -16.10 -27.40 0.72
C THR A 159 -16.74 -26.02 0.66
N LEU A 160 -17.60 -25.68 1.63
CA LEU A 160 -18.26 -24.37 1.71
C LEU A 160 -17.51 -23.41 2.64
N LEU A 161 -17.04 -23.88 3.80
CA LEU A 161 -16.42 -23.02 4.80
C LEU A 161 -15.02 -22.58 4.41
N ARG A 162 -14.23 -23.42 3.74
CA ARG A 162 -12.86 -23.06 3.32
C ARG A 162 -12.80 -21.82 2.42
N PRO A 163 -13.55 -21.72 1.30
CA PRO A 163 -13.51 -20.51 0.46
C PRO A 163 -14.05 -19.28 1.20
N VAL A 164 -15.07 -19.45 2.06
CA VAL A 164 -15.62 -18.34 2.86
C VAL A 164 -14.59 -17.83 3.87
N LEU A 165 -13.92 -18.72 4.60
CA LEU A 165 -12.89 -18.35 5.58
C LEU A 165 -11.71 -17.66 4.92
N LEU A 166 -11.26 -18.16 3.76
CA LEU A 166 -10.21 -17.51 2.96
C LEU A 166 -10.66 -16.12 2.48
N ALA A 167 -11.89 -15.99 1.97
CA ALA A 167 -12.43 -14.71 1.55
C ALA A 167 -12.50 -13.72 2.74
N CYS A 168 -12.97 -14.17 3.91
CA CYS A 168 -13.00 -13.38 5.13
C CYS A 168 -11.60 -12.95 5.58
N TRP A 169 -10.63 -13.87 5.55
CA TRP A 169 -9.23 -13.59 5.91
C TRP A 169 -8.61 -12.51 5.03
N TRP A 170 -8.68 -12.70 3.70
CA TRP A 170 -8.12 -11.74 2.75
C TRP A 170 -8.86 -10.40 2.79
N THR A 171 -10.18 -10.41 3.00
CA THR A 171 -10.97 -9.19 3.19
C THR A 171 -10.56 -8.45 4.46
N ALA A 172 -10.33 -9.16 5.56
CA ALA A 172 -9.85 -8.56 6.81
C ALA A 172 -8.50 -7.86 6.62
N LEU A 173 -7.55 -8.50 5.93
CA LEU A 173 -6.24 -7.92 5.61
C LEU A 173 -6.36 -6.70 4.70
N ALA A 174 -7.16 -6.77 3.65
CA ALA A 174 -7.40 -5.66 2.74
C ALA A 174 -8.04 -4.46 3.46
N LEU A 175 -9.04 -4.71 4.32
CA LEU A 175 -9.65 -3.69 5.16
C LEU A 175 -8.63 -3.09 6.13
N ALA A 176 -7.81 -3.90 6.79
CA ALA A 176 -6.76 -3.41 7.69
C ALA A 176 -5.77 -2.47 6.96
N ALA A 177 -5.35 -2.82 5.74
CA ALA A 177 -4.49 -1.98 4.92
C ALA A 177 -5.15 -0.63 4.57
N ILE A 178 -6.40 -0.66 4.11
CA ILE A 178 -7.18 0.55 3.79
C ILE A 178 -7.31 1.42 5.04
N GLN A 179 -7.67 0.83 6.18
CA GLN A 179 -7.86 1.57 7.43
C GLN A 179 -6.55 2.17 7.94
N SER A 180 -5.42 1.47 7.79
CA SER A 180 -4.08 2.00 8.09
C SER A 180 -3.79 3.26 7.30
N CYS A 181 -4.04 3.24 5.98
CA CYS A 181 -3.88 4.41 5.12
C CYS A 181 -4.78 5.57 5.57
N ARG A 182 -6.05 5.27 5.87
CA ARG A 182 -6.99 6.29 6.34
C ARG A 182 -6.59 6.87 7.69
N ILE A 183 -6.01 6.08 8.60
CA ILE A 183 -5.54 6.55 9.92
C ILE A 183 -4.39 7.53 9.73
N VAL A 184 -3.39 7.16 8.90
CA VAL A 184 -2.25 8.03 8.57
C VAL A 184 -2.72 9.34 7.91
N ALA A 185 -3.71 9.26 7.03
CA ALA A 185 -4.25 10.43 6.34
C ALA A 185 -5.18 11.31 7.20
N ALA A 186 -5.87 10.76 8.21
CA ALA A 186 -6.93 11.46 8.92
C ALA A 186 -6.43 12.47 9.97
N PHE A 187 -5.24 12.31 10.52
CA PHE A 187 -4.79 13.15 11.62
C PHE A 187 -4.19 14.48 11.15
N GLY A 188 -4.76 15.56 11.67
CA GLY A 188 -4.26 16.93 11.53
C GLY A 188 -3.06 17.22 12.44
N GLN A 189 -2.43 18.38 12.24
CA GLN A 189 -1.24 18.79 13.01
C GLN A 189 -1.50 18.89 14.52
N ALA A 190 -2.75 19.03 14.95
CA ALA A 190 -3.14 19.07 16.36
C ALA A 190 -2.93 17.74 17.10
N VAL A 191 -3.00 16.60 16.39
CA VAL A 191 -2.97 15.25 16.99
C VAL A 191 -1.66 14.52 16.71
N VAL A 192 -1.09 14.73 15.52
CA VAL A 192 0.15 14.04 15.10
C VAL A 192 1.26 15.01 14.75
N VAL A 193 2.49 14.59 15.04
CA VAL A 193 3.71 15.22 14.55
C VAL A 193 4.06 14.56 13.21
N PRO A 194 4.22 15.33 12.13
CA PRO A 194 4.66 14.77 10.86
C PRO A 194 6.02 14.10 10.98
N PRO A 195 6.32 13.08 10.15
CA PRO A 195 7.62 12.46 10.16
C PRO A 195 8.69 13.48 9.77
N ARG A 196 9.78 13.55 10.53
CA ARG A 196 10.96 14.34 10.16
C ARG A 196 11.48 13.88 8.79
N PRO A 197 11.97 14.77 7.93
CA PRO A 197 12.37 14.43 6.56
C PRO A 197 13.43 13.32 6.52
N GLY A 198 14.42 13.34 7.43
CA GLY A 198 15.43 12.28 7.52
C GLY A 198 14.83 10.91 7.89
N ARG A 199 13.89 10.88 8.85
CA ARG A 199 13.20 9.65 9.26
C ARG A 199 12.29 9.11 8.15
N LEU A 200 11.60 9.99 7.43
CA LEU A 200 10.79 9.63 6.27
C LEU A 200 11.65 9.04 5.15
N LYS A 201 12.77 9.70 4.82
CA LYS A 201 13.74 9.20 3.82
C LYS A 201 14.29 7.82 4.22
N LEU A 202 14.71 7.65 5.47
CA LEU A 202 15.19 6.36 5.97
C LEU A 202 14.11 5.29 5.87
N GLY A 203 12.88 5.61 6.30
CA GLY A 203 11.75 4.71 6.21
C GLY A 203 11.45 4.29 4.77
N LEU A 204 11.43 5.23 3.82
CA LEU A 204 11.25 4.95 2.40
C LEU A 204 12.36 4.05 1.83
N TRP A 205 13.63 4.27 2.21
CA TRP A 205 14.74 3.39 1.82
C TRP A 205 14.58 1.98 2.37
N VAL A 206 14.22 1.84 3.65
CA VAL A 206 13.99 0.54 4.29
C VAL A 206 12.82 -0.19 3.62
N LEU A 207 11.73 0.52 3.31
CA LEU A 207 10.58 -0.06 2.60
C LEU A 207 10.95 -0.46 1.16
N ALA A 208 11.68 0.36 0.44
CA ALA A 208 12.16 0.03 -0.90
C ALA A 208 13.01 -1.24 -0.88
N ALA A 209 13.95 -1.36 0.08
CA ALA A 209 14.76 -2.56 0.24
C ALA A 209 13.91 -3.80 0.57
N ALA A 210 12.95 -3.66 1.50
CA ALA A 210 12.05 -4.74 1.90
C ALA A 210 11.16 -5.25 0.76
N VAL A 211 10.68 -4.35 -0.10
CA VAL A 211 9.83 -4.68 -1.26
C VAL A 211 10.64 -5.19 -2.45
N THR A 212 11.89 -4.76 -2.60
CA THR A 212 12.74 -5.20 -3.71
C THR A 212 13.13 -6.67 -3.56
N ALA A 213 13.43 -7.13 -2.33
CA ALA A 213 13.97 -8.48 -2.12
C ALA A 213 13.05 -9.63 -2.59
N PRO A 214 11.72 -9.62 -2.36
CA PRO A 214 10.82 -10.67 -2.85
C PRO A 214 10.71 -10.76 -4.38
N GLY A 215 10.89 -9.66 -5.12
CA GLY A 215 10.71 -9.61 -6.58
C GLY A 215 11.61 -10.59 -7.34
N PRO A 216 12.95 -10.48 -7.22
CA PRO A 216 13.90 -11.41 -7.82
C PRO A 216 13.72 -12.86 -7.34
N ILE A 217 13.33 -13.06 -6.08
CA ILE A 217 13.05 -14.41 -5.53
C ILE A 217 11.89 -15.06 -6.29
N LEU A 218 10.78 -14.32 -6.49
CA LEU A 218 9.62 -14.83 -7.24
C LEU A 218 9.95 -15.03 -8.73
N LEU A 219 10.71 -14.12 -9.34
CA LEU A 219 11.18 -14.29 -10.72
C LEU A 219 12.08 -15.52 -10.88
N HIS A 220 13.00 -15.75 -9.95
CA HIS A 220 13.85 -16.92 -9.97
C HIS A 220 13.04 -18.21 -9.78
N ALA A 221 12.13 -18.23 -8.79
CA ALA A 221 11.25 -19.36 -8.54
C ALA A 221 10.33 -19.68 -9.73
N SER A 222 10.01 -18.69 -10.57
CA SER A 222 9.17 -18.88 -11.76
C SER A 222 9.80 -19.78 -12.83
N THR A 223 11.11 -20.02 -12.78
CA THR A 223 11.84 -20.81 -13.81
C THR A 223 12.48 -22.09 -13.26
N THR A 224 12.47 -22.32 -11.95
CA THR A 224 13.22 -23.42 -11.30
C THR A 224 12.66 -24.82 -11.56
N ASN A 225 11.40 -24.96 -11.97
CA ASN A 225 10.73 -26.27 -12.11
C ASN A 225 10.60 -26.75 -13.57
N GLY A 226 11.40 -26.22 -14.50
CA GLY A 226 11.37 -26.60 -15.92
C GLY A 226 10.13 -26.11 -16.69
N HIS A 227 9.19 -25.43 -16.02
CA HIS A 227 8.05 -24.74 -16.58
C HIS A 227 8.01 -23.30 -16.09
N LEU A 228 7.59 -22.38 -16.97
CA LEU A 228 7.41 -20.98 -16.62
C LEU A 228 6.11 -20.80 -15.85
N ASP A 229 6.21 -20.51 -14.56
CA ASP A 229 5.06 -20.11 -13.77
C ASP A 229 4.76 -18.61 -13.97
N LEU A 230 3.78 -18.35 -14.84
CA LEU A 230 3.34 -17.00 -15.20
C LEU A 230 2.89 -16.18 -14.00
N LEU A 231 2.33 -16.81 -12.94
CA LEU A 231 1.84 -16.06 -11.79
C LEU A 231 2.99 -15.52 -10.94
N SER A 232 4.00 -16.35 -10.64
CA SER A 232 5.22 -15.88 -9.95
C SER A 232 5.99 -14.89 -10.79
N ALA A 233 6.07 -15.09 -12.11
CA ALA A 233 6.73 -14.15 -13.02
C ALA A 233 6.01 -12.78 -13.03
N ALA A 234 4.69 -12.77 -13.20
CA ALA A 234 3.89 -11.55 -13.22
C ALA A 234 3.92 -10.83 -11.86
N SER A 235 3.88 -11.57 -10.75
CA SER A 235 3.93 -11.01 -9.40
C SER A 235 5.32 -10.44 -9.08
N GLY A 236 6.39 -11.16 -9.43
CA GLY A 236 7.76 -10.68 -9.28
C GLY A 236 8.01 -9.41 -10.10
N ALA A 237 7.56 -9.37 -11.35
CA ALA A 237 7.61 -8.17 -12.18
C ALA A 237 6.76 -7.02 -11.60
N GLY A 238 5.54 -7.31 -11.16
CA GLY A 238 4.65 -6.32 -10.54
C GLY A 238 5.24 -5.67 -9.30
N LEU A 239 5.90 -6.46 -8.42
CA LEU A 239 6.62 -5.94 -7.26
C LEU A 239 7.75 -4.99 -7.67
N LEU A 240 8.55 -5.37 -8.67
CA LEU A 240 9.64 -4.53 -9.18
C LEU A 240 9.14 -3.23 -9.80
N VAL A 241 7.99 -3.24 -10.48
CA VAL A 241 7.34 -2.04 -11.03
C VAL A 241 6.88 -1.07 -9.93
N LEU A 242 6.61 -1.55 -8.72
CA LEU A 242 6.22 -0.69 -7.59
C LEU A 242 7.42 -0.05 -6.86
N VAL A 243 8.64 -0.60 -7.00
CA VAL A 243 9.86 -0.04 -6.39
C VAL A 243 10.13 1.42 -6.82
N PRO A 244 10.00 1.80 -8.11
CA PRO A 244 10.10 3.17 -8.56
C PRO A 244 9.24 4.19 -7.80
N ALA A 245 8.08 3.81 -7.25
CA ALA A 245 7.24 4.72 -6.47
C ALA A 245 7.97 5.25 -5.21
N PHE A 246 8.76 4.39 -4.55
CA PHE A 246 9.60 4.80 -3.42
C PHE A 246 10.76 5.70 -3.87
N ALA A 247 11.41 5.36 -4.98
CA ALA A 247 12.53 6.13 -5.52
C ALA A 247 12.10 7.53 -6.01
N GLY A 248 10.99 7.60 -6.75
CA GLY A 248 10.38 8.86 -7.19
C GLY A 248 9.97 9.73 -6.01
N THR A 249 9.34 9.14 -5.00
CA THR A 249 9.01 9.88 -3.76
C THR A 249 10.24 10.37 -3.00
N LEU A 250 11.30 9.57 -2.95
CA LEU A 250 12.59 10.01 -2.37
C LEU A 250 13.19 11.17 -3.16
N TYR A 251 13.11 11.13 -4.49
CA TYR A 251 13.53 12.22 -5.38
C TYR A 251 12.70 13.49 -5.12
N ASP A 252 11.37 13.39 -5.11
CA ASP A 252 10.48 14.52 -4.85
C ASP A 252 10.75 15.17 -3.50
N ILE A 253 10.95 14.36 -2.45
CA ILE A 253 11.25 14.86 -1.10
C ILE A 253 12.60 15.57 -1.02
N ARG A 254 13.59 15.21 -1.84
CA ARG A 254 14.89 15.91 -1.89
C ARG A 254 14.76 17.33 -2.41
N HIS A 255 13.79 17.59 -3.29
CA HIS A 255 13.57 18.90 -3.92
C HIS A 255 12.59 19.78 -3.13
N LEU A 256 12.03 19.28 -2.02
CA LEU A 256 11.28 20.11 -1.08
C LEU A 256 12.25 20.97 -0.27
N SER A 257 12.34 22.26 -0.61
CA SER A 257 13.11 23.23 0.17
C SER A 257 12.53 23.34 1.60
N PRO A 258 13.36 23.31 2.66
CA PRO A 258 12.91 23.53 4.03
C PRO A 258 12.61 25.00 4.35
N ALA A 259 12.64 25.89 3.36
CA ALA A 259 12.30 27.30 3.52
C ALA A 259 10.78 27.47 3.42
N ASP A 260 10.09 27.26 4.55
CA ASP A 260 8.86 27.93 4.97
C ASP A 260 8.69 27.72 6.50
#